data_AF-A0A941MG23-F1
#
_entry.id   AF-A0A941MG23-F1
#
_cell.length_a   1.000
_cell.length_b   1.000
_cell.length_c   1.000
_cell.angle_alpha   90.00
_cell.angle_beta   90.00
_cell.angle_gamma   90.00
#
_symmetry.space_group_name_H-M   'P 1'
#
loop_
_entity.id
_entity.type
_entity.pdbx_description
1 polymer ?
#
loop_
_entity_poly.entity_id
_entity_poly.type
_entity_poly.pdbx_seq_one_letter_code
_entity_poly.pdbx_strand_id
1 'polypeptide(L)'
;MSEVIIFCLIVGIGSTVVLDVFVSLVHRPTGIPPTDWGTVGRWLLGVGKGQLILDPADESPPTHAERIVGWLFHYLVGVAYAAAIVALWGPGYIAAPTILPVVVVGVLISTLAGLTILLPGLGAGFMGSKLPNQFAIIAYLIVAHVVFAAGQYGFALLHNTASGPSGEPTATSSMLLSTKTVE
;
A
#
# COMPACT_ATOMS: atom_id res chain seq x y z
N MET A 1 3.95 13.02 -17.16
CA MET A 1 4.99 12.35 -16.33
C MET A 1 4.98 12.84 -14.90
N SER A 2 4.98 14.15 -14.63
CA SER A 2 4.89 14.71 -13.28
C SER A 2 3.64 14.26 -12.50
N GLU A 3 2.47 14.27 -13.16
CA GLU A 3 1.20 13.83 -12.56
C GLU A 3 1.25 12.37 -12.08
N VAL A 4 1.80 11.46 -12.89
CA VAL A 4 1.95 10.05 -12.52
C VAL A 4 2.81 9.91 -11.27
N ILE A 5 3.91 10.65 -11.16
CA ILE A 5 4.80 10.61 -9.99
C ILE A 5 4.06 11.11 -8.75
N ILE A 6 3.37 12.26 -8.85
CA ILE A 6 2.60 12.85 -7.75
C ILE A 6 1.50 11.89 -7.28
N PHE A 7 0.75 11.32 -8.23
CA PHE A 7 -0.27 10.31 -7.96
C PHE A 7 0.32 9.11 -7.21
N CYS A 8 1.43 8.54 -7.70
CA CYS A 8 2.05 7.38 -7.06
C CYS A 8 2.55 7.68 -5.65
N LEU A 9 3.08 8.89 -5.41
CA LEU A 9 3.51 9.33 -4.09
C LEU A 9 2.31 9.49 -3.15
N ILE A 10 1.27 10.21 -3.56
CA ILE A 10 0.09 10.46 -2.72
C ILE A 10 -0.64 9.15 -2.40
N VAL A 11 -0.94 8.36 -3.43
CA VAL A 11 -1.69 7.12 -3.28
C VAL A 11 -0.85 6.09 -2.53
N GLY A 12 0.41 5.89 -2.92
CA GLY A 12 1.28 4.90 -2.30
C GLY A 12 1.61 5.19 -0.85
N ILE A 13 2.05 6.42 -0.54
CA ILE A 13 2.36 6.81 0.85
C ILE A 13 1.07 6.83 1.67
N GLY A 14 -0.01 7.43 1.15
CA GLY A 14 -1.28 7.54 1.86
C GLY A 14 -1.89 6.18 2.22
N SER A 15 -1.91 5.23 1.28
CA SER A 15 -2.40 3.87 1.56
C SER A 15 -1.53 3.11 2.55
N THR A 16 -0.20 3.31 2.49
CA THR A 16 0.73 2.72 3.46
C THR A 16 0.51 3.27 4.88
N VAL A 17 0.28 4.58 5.02
CA VAL A 17 -0.07 5.19 6.33
C VAL A 17 -1.38 4.61 6.87
N VAL A 18 -2.41 4.45 6.03
CA VAL A 18 -3.69 3.85 6.43
C VAL A 18 -3.48 2.43 6.96
N LEU A 19 -2.65 1.64 6.28
CA LEU A 19 -2.28 0.30 6.73
C LEU A 19 -1.55 0.33 8.08
N ASP A 20 -0.55 1.20 8.25
CA ASP A 20 0.21 1.31 9.50
C ASP A 20 -0.69 1.69 10.68
N VAL A 21 -1.64 2.61 10.47
CA VAL A 21 -2.64 2.99 11.46
C VAL A 21 -3.53 1.81 11.80
N PHE A 22 -4.05 1.09 10.80
CA PHE A 22 -4.87 -0.10 11.00
C PHE A 22 -4.14 -1.17 11.82
N VAL A 23 -2.92 -1.52 11.43
CA VAL A 23 -2.10 -2.51 12.13
C VAL A 23 -1.84 -2.08 13.57
N SER A 24 -1.52 -0.81 13.81
CA SER A 24 -1.32 -0.25 15.15
C SER A 24 -2.57 -0.33 16.02
N LEU A 25 -3.75 -0.12 15.43
CA LEU A 25 -5.04 -0.21 16.12
C LEU A 25 -5.43 -1.66 16.42
N VAL A 26 -5.17 -2.59 15.52
CA VAL A 26 -5.48 -4.03 15.69
C VAL A 26 -4.52 -4.72 16.67
N HIS A 27 -3.26 -4.29 16.70
CA HIS A 27 -2.26 -4.85 17.60
C HIS A 27 -2.70 -4.78 19.08
N ARG A 28 -3.24 -3.63 19.51
CA ARG A 28 -3.61 -3.38 20.91
C ARG A 28 -4.63 -4.40 21.48
N PRO A 29 -5.78 -4.68 20.82
CA PRO A 29 -6.76 -5.63 21.34
C PRO A 29 -6.46 -7.11 21.03
N THR A 30 -5.73 -7.40 19.94
CA THR A 30 -5.54 -8.80 19.49
C THR A 30 -4.22 -9.42 19.92
N GLY A 31 -3.23 -8.60 20.30
CA GLY A 31 -1.87 -9.04 20.58
C GLY A 31 -1.09 -9.52 19.35
N ILE A 32 -1.67 -9.48 18.14
CA ILE A 32 -0.97 -9.79 16.90
C ILE A 32 0.12 -8.74 16.70
N PRO A 33 1.42 -9.10 16.70
CA PRO A 33 2.48 -8.12 16.57
C PRO A 33 2.46 -7.49 15.17
N PRO A 34 2.71 -6.18 15.05
CA PRO A 34 2.95 -5.57 13.75
C PRO A 34 4.20 -6.17 13.10
N THR A 35 4.30 -6.06 11.77
CA THR A 35 5.55 -6.39 11.07
C THR A 35 6.71 -5.58 11.65
N ASP A 36 7.78 -6.26 12.06
CA ASP A 36 9.01 -5.59 12.46
C ASP A 36 9.79 -5.17 11.21
N TRP A 37 9.69 -3.89 10.86
CA TRP A 37 10.42 -3.31 9.73
C TRP A 37 11.94 -3.38 9.94
N GLY A 38 12.44 -3.46 11.18
CA GLY A 38 13.86 -3.73 11.43
C GLY A 38 14.30 -5.08 10.87
N THR A 39 13.52 -6.13 11.12
CA THR A 39 13.77 -7.48 10.61
C THR A 39 13.70 -7.53 9.08
N VAL A 40 12.73 -6.82 8.49
CA VAL A 40 12.64 -6.66 7.02
C VAL A 40 13.89 -5.98 6.45
N GLY A 41 14.39 -4.94 7.13
CA GLY A 41 15.62 -4.27 6.73
C GLY A 41 16.86 -5.14 6.84
N ARG A 42 16.97 -5.97 7.89
CA ARG A 42 18.03 -6.98 8.01
C ARG A 42 17.99 -7.95 6.84
N TRP A 43 16.80 -8.48 6.54
CA TRP A 43 16.60 -9.37 5.40
C TRP A 43 17.05 -8.71 4.09
N LEU A 44 16.64 -7.47 3.82
CA LEU A 44 17.05 -6.74 2.60
C LEU A 44 18.56 -6.54 2.48
N LEU A 45 19.22 -6.15 3.58
CA LEU A 45 20.68 -6.00 3.61
C LEU A 45 21.39 -7.35 3.45
N GLY A 46 20.78 -8.44 3.94
CA GLY A 46 21.24 -9.81 3.75
C GLY A 46 21.11 -10.28 2.30
N VAL A 47 20.00 -9.97 1.62
CA VAL A 47 19.79 -10.29 0.20
C VAL A 47 20.90 -9.69 -0.66
N GLY A 48 21.31 -8.45 -0.38
CA GLY A 48 22.45 -7.80 -1.06
C GLY A 48 23.80 -8.51 -0.85
N LYS A 49 23.90 -9.40 0.14
CA LYS A 49 25.07 -10.23 0.47
C LYS A 49 24.90 -11.70 0.08
N GLY A 50 23.83 -12.05 -0.64
CA GLY A 50 23.52 -13.42 -1.04
C GLY A 50 22.73 -14.24 0.00
N GLN A 51 22.33 -13.64 1.13
CA GLN A 51 21.48 -14.28 2.13
C GLN A 51 20.01 -14.03 1.78
N LEU A 52 19.43 -14.91 0.96
CA LEU A 52 18.04 -14.78 0.50
C LEU A 52 17.00 -15.04 1.59
N ILE A 53 17.37 -15.81 2.60
CA ILE A 53 16.53 -16.18 3.74
C ILE A 53 17.25 -15.72 5.01
N LEU A 54 16.53 -15.03 5.88
CA LEU A 54 17.02 -14.60 7.18
C LEU A 54 17.30 -15.83 8.06
N ASP A 55 18.42 -15.79 8.79
CA ASP A 55 18.74 -16.84 9.76
C ASP A 55 17.77 -16.74 10.97
N PRO A 56 16.92 -17.75 11.21
CA PRO A 56 15.99 -17.73 12.33
C PRO A 56 16.69 -17.82 13.70
N ALA A 57 17.99 -18.17 13.75
CA ALA A 57 18.76 -18.20 14.98
C ALA A 57 19.33 -16.83 15.38
N ASP A 58 19.26 -15.83 14.50
CA ASP A 58 19.74 -14.48 14.80
C ASP A 58 18.68 -13.68 15.56
N GLU A 59 18.77 -13.72 16.89
CA GLU A 59 17.90 -12.99 17.81
C GLU A 59 18.41 -11.56 18.13
N SER A 60 19.47 -11.10 17.45
CA SER A 60 20.02 -9.78 17.74
C SER A 60 19.02 -8.66 17.36
N PRO A 61 18.86 -7.61 18.19
CA PRO A 61 17.91 -6.56 17.91
C PRO A 61 18.27 -5.80 16.62
N PRO A 62 17.28 -5.38 15.79
CA PRO A 62 17.57 -4.63 14.58
C PRO A 62 18.28 -3.31 14.87
N THR A 63 19.39 -3.09 14.18
CA THR A 63 20.17 -1.86 14.17
C THR A 63 19.34 -0.68 13.63
N HIS A 64 19.81 0.55 13.88
CA HIS A 64 19.17 1.75 13.33
C HIS A 64 19.15 1.75 11.79
N ALA A 65 20.23 1.30 11.15
CA ALA A 65 20.31 1.22 9.68
C ALA A 65 19.29 0.22 9.11
N GLU A 66 19.16 -0.96 9.73
CA GLU A 66 18.17 -1.97 9.34
C GLU A 66 16.75 -1.41 9.46
N ARG A 67 16.42 -0.74 10.56
CA ARG A 67 15.10 -0.09 10.73
C ARG A 67 14.83 0.93 9.62
N ILE A 68 15.79 1.80 9.32
CA ILE A 68 15.65 2.80 8.25
C ILE A 68 15.40 2.12 6.91
N VAL A 69 16.21 1.11 6.55
CA VAL A 69 16.08 0.39 5.28
C VAL A 69 14.72 -0.29 5.16
N GLY A 70 14.25 -0.95 6.23
CA GLY A 70 12.96 -1.62 6.20
C GLY A 70 11.78 -0.66 6.07
N TRP A 71 11.80 0.47 6.78
CA TRP A 71 10.77 1.51 6.63
C TRP A 71 10.78 2.13 5.24
N LEU A 72 11.97 2.45 4.69
CA LEU A 72 12.08 2.96 3.32
C LEU A 72 11.53 1.95 2.30
N PHE A 73 11.86 0.68 2.46
CA PHE A 73 11.35 -0.38 1.59
C PHE A 73 9.83 -0.50 1.68
N HIS A 74 9.24 -0.47 2.87
CA HIS A 74 7.79 -0.51 3.08
C HIS A 74 7.07 0.57 2.29
N TYR A 75 7.49 1.83 2.43
CA TYR A 75 6.89 2.95 1.72
C TYR A 75 7.17 2.90 0.21
N LEU A 76 8.37 2.46 -0.19
CA LEU A 76 8.71 2.28 -1.60
C LEU A 76 7.83 1.21 -2.26
N VAL A 77 7.53 0.11 -1.58
CA VAL A 77 6.61 -0.93 -2.06
C VAL A 77 5.20 -0.38 -2.21
N GLY A 78 4.72 0.44 -1.26
CA GLY A 78 3.44 1.14 -1.40
C GLY A 78 3.35 2.01 -2.65
N VAL A 79 4.40 2.82 -2.90
CA VAL A 79 4.53 3.64 -4.12
C VAL A 79 4.63 2.77 -5.37
N ALA A 80 5.36 1.65 -5.31
CA ALA A 80 5.49 0.72 -6.43
C ALA A 80 4.15 0.07 -6.80
N TYR A 81 3.29 -0.25 -5.82
CA TYR A 81 1.94 -0.73 -6.10
C TYR A 81 1.05 0.34 -6.74
N ALA A 82 1.13 1.60 -6.32
CA ALA A 82 0.43 2.68 -7.00
C ALA A 82 0.92 2.85 -8.45
N ALA A 83 2.23 2.76 -8.67
CA ALA A 83 2.82 2.79 -10.01
C ALA A 83 2.38 1.59 -10.86
N ALA A 84 2.28 0.40 -10.27
CA ALA A 84 1.80 -0.80 -10.96
C ALA A 84 0.35 -0.66 -11.45
N ILE A 85 -0.53 0.01 -10.67
CA ILE A 85 -1.89 0.32 -11.12
C ILE A 85 -1.85 1.16 -12.41
N VAL A 86 -1.08 2.24 -12.43
CA VAL A 86 -0.96 3.12 -13.59
C VAL A 86 -0.29 2.42 -14.77
N ALA A 87 0.71 1.58 -14.53
CA ALA A 87 1.41 0.85 -15.58
C ALA A 87 0.51 -0.20 -16.26
N LEU A 88 -0.36 -0.87 -15.49
CA LEU A 88 -1.21 -1.96 -15.99
C LEU A 88 -2.56 -1.47 -16.56
N TRP A 89 -3.16 -0.43 -15.99
CA TRP A 89 -4.45 0.14 -16.45
C TRP A 89 -4.31 1.45 -17.23
N GLY A 90 -3.10 1.97 -17.35
CA GLY A 90 -2.80 3.20 -18.07
C GLY A 90 -3.06 4.47 -17.24
N PRO A 91 -2.59 5.63 -17.75
CA PRO A 91 -2.71 6.91 -17.05
C PRO A 91 -4.16 7.38 -16.90
N GLY A 92 -5.10 6.87 -17.70
CA GLY A 92 -6.53 7.17 -17.58
C GLY A 92 -7.14 6.77 -16.23
N TYR A 93 -6.50 5.82 -15.52
CA TYR A 93 -6.91 5.47 -14.15
C TYR A 93 -6.86 6.66 -13.19
N ILE A 94 -5.89 7.57 -13.37
CA ILE A 94 -5.70 8.74 -12.50
C ILE A 94 -6.94 9.65 -12.54
N ALA A 95 -7.48 9.88 -13.74
CA ALA A 95 -8.65 10.72 -13.97
C ALA A 95 -9.98 10.01 -13.65
N ALA A 96 -10.03 8.68 -13.77
CA ALA A 96 -11.21 7.88 -13.49
C ALA A 96 -10.85 6.63 -12.67
N PRO A 97 -10.57 6.78 -11.35
CA PRO A 97 -10.25 5.65 -10.50
C PRO A 97 -11.41 4.66 -10.43
N THR A 98 -11.12 3.39 -10.66
CA THR A 98 -12.06 2.27 -10.52
C THR A 98 -11.57 1.30 -9.43
N ILE A 99 -12.45 0.42 -8.96
CA ILE A 99 -12.18 -0.50 -7.85
C ILE A 99 -11.34 -1.71 -8.31
N LEU A 100 -11.53 -2.21 -9.54
CA LEU A 100 -10.86 -3.43 -9.99
C LEU A 100 -9.32 -3.37 -9.88
N PRO A 101 -8.62 -2.29 -10.30
CA PRO A 101 -7.16 -2.23 -10.25
C PRO A 101 -6.59 -2.28 -8.83
N VAL A 102 -7.23 -1.60 -7.88
CA VAL A 102 -6.80 -1.62 -6.47
C VAL A 102 -7.08 -2.96 -5.81
N VAL A 103 -8.11 -3.69 -6.22
CA VAL A 103 -8.33 -5.06 -5.71
C VAL A 103 -7.26 -6.00 -6.26
N VAL A 104 -6.96 -5.94 -7.56
CA VAL A 104 -5.93 -6.80 -8.16
C VAL A 104 -4.55 -6.49 -7.57
N VAL A 105 -4.14 -5.22 -7.54
CA VAL A 105 -2.80 -4.85 -7.07
C VAL A 105 -2.73 -4.84 -5.54
N GLY A 106 -3.65 -4.11 -4.90
CA GLY A 106 -3.64 -3.84 -3.48
C GLY A 106 -4.09 -5.00 -2.60
N VAL A 107 -4.86 -5.97 -3.13
CA VAL A 107 -5.23 -7.20 -2.40
C VAL A 107 -4.51 -8.42 -2.95
N LEU A 108 -4.67 -8.76 -4.23
CA LEU A 108 -4.18 -10.04 -4.75
C LEU A 108 -2.65 -10.06 -4.87
N ILE A 109 -2.06 -9.12 -5.63
CA ILE A 109 -0.62 -9.09 -5.89
C ILE A 109 0.15 -8.83 -4.61
N SER A 110 -0.28 -7.87 -3.80
CA SER A 110 0.37 -7.53 -2.53
C SER A 110 0.34 -8.68 -1.52
N THR A 111 -0.80 -9.38 -1.37
CA THR A 111 -0.91 -10.56 -0.51
C THR A 111 -0.01 -11.68 -1.01
N LEU A 112 0.01 -11.94 -2.32
CA LEU A 112 0.89 -12.95 -2.90
C LEU A 112 2.37 -12.59 -2.69
N ALA A 113 2.76 -11.34 -2.87
CA ALA A 113 4.13 -10.88 -2.60
C ALA A 113 4.50 -11.11 -1.12
N GLY A 114 3.59 -10.79 -0.19
CA GLY A 114 3.76 -11.09 1.23
C GLY A 114 3.95 -12.58 1.51
N LEU A 115 3.06 -13.42 0.98
CA LEU A 115 3.04 -14.86 1.27
C LEU A 115 4.16 -15.66 0.59
N THR A 116 4.62 -15.21 -0.58
CA THR A 116 5.53 -16.00 -1.45
C THR A 116 6.93 -15.42 -1.55
N ILE A 117 7.14 -14.16 -1.16
CA ILE A 117 8.46 -13.50 -1.19
C ILE A 117 8.86 -13.10 0.23
N LEU A 118 8.05 -12.26 0.89
CA LEU A 118 8.43 -11.69 2.19
C LEU A 118 8.47 -12.77 3.28
N LEU A 119 7.39 -13.53 3.49
CA LEU A 119 7.37 -14.58 4.52
C LEU A 119 8.48 -15.63 4.33
N PRO A 120 8.74 -16.17 3.12
CA PRO A 120 9.89 -17.03 2.88
C PRO A 120 11.23 -16.36 3.19
N GLY A 121 11.40 -15.11 2.75
CA GLY A 121 12.61 -14.33 3.00
C GLY A 121 12.88 -14.10 4.49
N LEU A 122 11.82 -13.92 5.29
CA LEU A 122 11.90 -13.82 6.75
C LEU A 122 12.02 -15.17 7.46
N GLY A 123 12.19 -16.28 6.72
CA GLY A 123 12.35 -17.62 7.30
C GLY A 123 11.04 -18.29 7.73
N ALA A 124 9.88 -17.64 7.51
CA ALA A 124 8.55 -18.17 7.87
C ALA A 124 8.02 -19.25 6.89
N GLY A 125 8.76 -19.54 5.81
CA GLY A 125 8.42 -20.55 4.81
C GLY A 125 7.38 -20.08 3.78
N PHE A 126 7.22 -20.87 2.72
CA PHE A 126 6.25 -20.59 1.66
C PHE A 126 4.82 -20.54 2.22
N MET A 127 4.12 -19.45 1.97
CA MET A 127 2.79 -19.17 2.52
C MET A 127 2.74 -19.20 4.07
N GLY A 128 3.87 -18.95 4.74
CA GLY A 128 3.94 -18.99 6.20
C GLY A 128 3.91 -20.40 6.79
N SER A 129 4.33 -21.43 6.04
CA SER A 129 4.26 -22.84 6.45
C SER A 129 5.02 -23.22 7.73
N LYS A 130 5.91 -22.35 8.23
CA LYS A 130 6.64 -22.53 9.49
C LYS A 130 6.04 -21.74 10.65
N LEU A 131 4.96 -20.99 10.44
CA LEU A 131 4.28 -20.23 11.49
C LEU A 131 3.34 -21.14 12.30
N PRO A 132 3.23 -20.93 13.62
CA PRO A 132 2.42 -21.78 14.50
C PRO A 132 0.92 -21.74 14.16
N ASN A 133 0.43 -20.64 13.57
CA ASN A 133 -0.95 -20.52 13.10
C ASN A 133 -1.01 -19.88 11.71
N GLN A 134 -0.65 -20.68 10.69
CA GLN A 134 -0.57 -20.25 9.30
C GLN A 134 -1.87 -19.62 8.78
N PHE A 135 -3.03 -20.25 9.03
CA PHE A 135 -4.32 -19.76 8.54
C PHE A 135 -4.69 -18.40 9.12
N ALA A 136 -4.46 -18.18 10.41
CA ALA A 136 -4.73 -16.88 11.04
C ALA A 136 -3.87 -15.77 10.42
N ILE A 137 -2.60 -16.05 10.13
CA ILE A 137 -1.69 -15.08 9.50
C ILE A 137 -2.09 -14.78 8.05
N ILE A 138 -2.47 -15.80 7.28
CA ILE A 138 -2.99 -15.59 5.92
C ILE A 138 -4.26 -14.73 5.95
N ALA A 139 -5.21 -15.06 6.83
CA ALA A 139 -6.44 -14.28 6.96
C ALA A 139 -6.16 -12.82 7.37
N TYR A 140 -5.26 -12.63 8.34
CA TYR A 140 -4.84 -11.31 8.78
C TYR A 140 -4.18 -10.50 7.65
N LEU A 141 -3.26 -11.12 6.89
CA LEU A 141 -2.62 -10.47 5.74
C LEU A 141 -3.65 -10.06 4.68
N ILE A 142 -4.65 -10.90 4.39
CA ILE A 142 -5.72 -10.54 3.45
C ILE A 142 -6.50 -9.32 3.96
N VAL A 143 -6.91 -9.31 5.22
CA VAL A 143 -7.64 -8.18 5.81
C VAL A 143 -6.80 -6.90 5.77
N ALA A 144 -5.54 -6.98 6.15
CA ALA A 144 -4.61 -5.85 6.11
C ALA A 144 -4.48 -5.30 4.67
N HIS A 145 -4.36 -6.16 3.67
CA HIS A 145 -4.28 -5.74 2.27
C HIS A 145 -5.60 -5.23 1.70
N VAL A 146 -6.75 -5.69 2.18
CA VAL A 146 -8.05 -5.07 1.89
C VAL A 146 -8.10 -3.63 2.42
N VAL A 147 -7.60 -3.38 3.62
CA VAL A 147 -7.52 -2.03 4.19
C VAL A 147 -6.54 -1.15 3.39
N PHE A 148 -5.39 -1.69 3.01
CA PHE A 148 -4.44 -1.01 2.12
C PHE A 148 -5.08 -0.64 0.78
N ALA A 149 -5.78 -1.58 0.12
CA ALA A 149 -6.47 -1.35 -1.15
C ALA A 149 -7.60 -0.31 -1.02
N ALA A 150 -8.33 -0.31 0.10
CA ALA A 150 -9.32 0.72 0.39
C ALA A 150 -8.65 2.10 0.55
N GLY A 151 -7.49 2.15 1.20
CA GLY A 151 -6.63 3.34 1.25
C GLY A 151 -6.20 3.82 -0.14
N GLN A 152 -5.72 2.90 -0.99
CA GLN A 152 -5.32 3.23 -2.36
C GLN A 152 -6.48 3.85 -3.15
N TYR A 153 -7.67 3.26 -3.05
CA TYR A 153 -8.86 3.79 -3.71
C TYR A 153 -9.26 5.16 -3.17
N GLY A 154 -9.29 5.31 -1.84
CA GLY A 154 -9.65 6.57 -1.20
C GLY A 154 -8.72 7.72 -1.58
N PHE A 155 -7.40 7.48 -1.60
CA PHE A 155 -6.43 8.48 -2.02
C PHE A 155 -6.46 8.73 -3.54
N ALA A 156 -6.77 7.73 -4.36
CA ALA A 156 -6.96 7.93 -5.80
C ALA A 156 -8.16 8.84 -6.08
N LEU A 157 -9.29 8.65 -5.37
CA LEU A 157 -10.45 9.54 -5.45
C LEU A 157 -10.13 10.95 -4.95
N LEU A 158 -9.40 11.07 -3.82
CA LEU A 158 -9.01 12.36 -3.26
C LEU A 158 -8.06 13.13 -4.18
N HIS A 159 -7.11 12.45 -4.82
CA HIS A 159 -6.27 13.06 -5.84
C HIS A 159 -7.10 13.57 -7.02
N ASN A 160 -8.06 12.76 -7.50
CA ASN A 160 -8.91 13.13 -8.63
C ASN A 160 -9.76 14.37 -8.32
N THR A 161 -10.38 14.46 -7.13
CA THR A 161 -11.18 15.62 -6.74
C THR A 161 -10.33 16.89 -6.54
N ALA A 162 -9.13 16.75 -5.99
CA ALA A 162 -8.17 17.86 -5.85
C ALA A 162 -7.61 18.35 -7.19
N SER A 163 -7.62 17.49 -8.22
CA SER A 163 -7.16 17.78 -9.58
C SER A 163 -8.29 18.29 -10.50
N GLY A 164 -9.48 18.56 -9.95
CA GLY A 164 -10.65 19.07 -10.68
C GLY A 164 -10.38 20.37 -11.44
N PRO A 165 -11.17 20.65 -12.50
CA PRO A 165 -10.71 21.41 -13.65
C PRO A 165 -10.33 22.84 -13.29
N SER A 166 -9.15 23.26 -13.73
CA SER A 166 -8.67 24.64 -13.73
C SER A 166 -9.44 25.56 -14.70
N GLY A 167 -10.78 25.47 -14.75
CA GLY A 167 -11.59 26.53 -15.36
C GLY A 167 -12.86 26.16 -16.11
N GLU A 168 -13.78 25.37 -15.55
CA GLU A 168 -15.18 25.45 -16.03
C GLU A 168 -16.17 25.58 -14.88
N PRO A 169 -17.14 26.52 -14.96
CA PRO A 169 -18.22 26.60 -14.00
C PRO A 169 -19.04 25.32 -14.08
N THR A 170 -19.22 24.67 -12.93
CA THR A 170 -20.19 23.60 -12.76
C THR A 170 -21.53 24.01 -13.39
N ALA A 171 -22.08 23.15 -14.25
CA ALA A 171 -23.32 23.34 -15.01
C ALA A 171 -24.55 23.67 -14.13
N THR A 172 -24.43 23.63 -12.81
CA THR A 172 -25.42 24.10 -11.84
C THR A 172 -25.53 25.62 -11.79
N SER A 173 -24.51 26.39 -12.21
CA SER A 173 -24.54 27.86 -12.22
C SER A 173 -25.20 28.47 -13.46
N SER A 174 -25.19 27.78 -14.62
CA SER A 174 -25.79 28.30 -15.86
C SER A 174 -27.32 28.23 -15.86
N MET A 175 -27.92 27.35 -15.05
CA MET A 175 -29.38 27.23 -14.94
C MET A 175 -30.02 28.30 -14.04
N LEU A 176 -29.26 28.91 -13.12
CA LEU A 176 -29.75 29.98 -12.23
C LEU A 176 -29.61 31.40 -12.81
N LEU A 177 -28.81 31.58 -13.86
CA LEU A 177 -28.63 32.89 -14.50
C LEU A 177 -29.65 33.15 -15.62
N SER A 178 -30.28 32.12 -16.19
CA SER A 178 -31.29 32.29 -17.25
C SER A 178 -32.69 32.64 -16.73
N THR A 179 -32.96 32.55 -15.43
CA THR A 179 -34.28 32.84 -14.82
C THR A 179 -34.39 34.22 -14.19
N LYS A 180 -33.33 35.05 -14.24
CA LYS A 180 -33.31 36.39 -13.64
C LYS A 180 -33.35 37.56 -14.65
N THR A 181 -33.57 37.32 -15.94
CA THR A 181 -33.61 38.38 -16.97
C THR A 181 -34.94 38.48 -17.71
N VAL A 182 -36.05 38.18 -17.04
CA VAL A 182 -37.40 38.50 -17.55
C VAL A 182 -38.18 39.23 -16.46
N GLU A 183 -37.84 40.50 -16.25
CA GLU A 183 -38.74 41.55 -15.76
C GLU A 183 -38.45 42.83 -16.56
#